data_AF-A0A4R8MDZ5-F1
#
_entry.id   AF-A0A4R8MDZ5-F1
#
_cell.length_a   1.000
_cell.length_b   1.000
_cell.length_c   1.000
_cell.angle_alpha   90.00
_cell.angle_beta   90.00
_cell.angle_gamma   90.00
#
_symmetry.space_group_name_H-M   'P 1'
#
loop_
_entity.id
_entity.type
_entity.pdbx_description
1 polymer ?
#
loop_
_entity_poly.entity_id
_entity_poly.type
_entity_poly.pdbx_seq_one_letter_code
_entity_poly.pdbx_strand_id
1 'polypeptide(L)'
;MKKLLLLIIVASMSNLGNSQEFFIIKKNTAKRGYVTHSINSGGFIVGINSFGGGYITQIEMPGLGNIMGFQAQRYGRGGQSSIRDMGRGGQCNPTQAGYSDLLGTECAITTVSSSKLVIPSRGCAFYNGDGGYDYTEWENIGADPYKTDGGNTDIDNITESNPAISVTINGKTFGRQQAEVYSNFDYYGEYEDYTTKVGLAIPAIRHYLEYRFVRSSIGPNSGMKQFNEQGLKAAGKWNDSKFLSDISVENPVGVHPGGLDNMNSIILSWSIRNDVATWNPGYRYQQKQNGDWEIKDRQKQFQGKIEQLKLRFIVADSNDENSGNALGFYLPLSYLNEFNVVGIKESDNSEVYVDNRTTSDFYLDGQYRTPSMSWIGFRSELNGLIDRSKLTGQYAGVYEKLRQESILLQGTPAEIKAAFTQLDTYYASLLSASDFEYKNKDDFQLFPNPAEDQINIVLNNTNNNSKISVLNALGALVYSSNEIIGNKISIPTNQIGATGLYFVKVGTLTKKLILK
;
A
#
# COMPACT_ATOMS: atom_id res chain seq x y z
N MET A 1 34.05 -1.57 -40.10
CA MET A 1 33.11 -0.43 -40.17
C MET A 1 32.04 -0.62 -39.10
N LYS A 2 32.10 0.19 -38.04
CA LYS A 2 31.17 0.16 -36.90
C LYS A 2 29.79 0.67 -37.36
N LYS A 3 28.75 -0.17 -37.30
CA LYS A 3 27.37 0.29 -37.39
C LYS A 3 26.94 0.77 -36.01
N LEU A 4 26.78 2.09 -35.90
CA LEU A 4 26.25 2.80 -34.75
C LEU A 4 24.76 2.47 -34.65
N LEU A 5 24.36 1.63 -33.69
CA LEU A 5 22.96 1.41 -33.36
C LEU A 5 22.53 2.58 -32.47
N LEU A 6 21.74 3.48 -33.04
CA LEU A 6 21.17 4.64 -32.35
C LEU A 6 20.16 4.12 -31.32
N LEU A 7 20.55 4.14 -30.04
CA LEU A 7 19.67 3.86 -28.91
C LEU A 7 18.66 5.01 -28.82
N ILE A 8 17.41 4.76 -29.21
CA ILE A 8 16.30 5.70 -28.95
C ILE A 8 16.01 5.60 -27.45
N ILE A 9 16.67 6.45 -26.67
CA ILE A 9 16.26 6.78 -25.32
C ILE A 9 14.98 7.59 -25.48
N VAL A 10 13.82 6.95 -25.30
CA VAL A 10 12.55 7.69 -25.09
C VAL A 10 12.69 8.37 -23.74
N ALA A 11 13.16 9.61 -23.76
CA ALA A 11 13.11 10.51 -22.64
C ALA A 11 11.65 10.74 -22.26
N SER A 12 11.20 10.13 -21.15
CA SER A 12 9.98 10.54 -20.45
C SER A 12 10.23 11.84 -19.67
N MET A 13 10.68 12.87 -20.38
CA MET A 13 10.79 14.24 -19.88
C MET A 13 9.97 15.15 -20.79
N SER A 14 8.64 15.02 -20.71
CA SER A 14 7.71 16.09 -21.06
C SER A 14 6.31 15.76 -20.57
N ASN A 15 6.13 15.71 -19.25
CA ASN A 15 4.87 16.15 -18.66
C ASN A 15 5.11 17.55 -18.07
N LEU A 16 5.44 18.50 -18.94
CA LEU A 16 5.02 19.89 -18.72
C LEU A 16 3.51 19.89 -18.91
N GLY A 17 2.83 19.41 -17.87
CA GLY A 17 1.40 19.17 -17.89
C GLY A 17 0.68 20.49 -18.06
N ASN A 18 -0.24 20.52 -19.02
CA ASN A 18 -1.43 21.35 -18.86
C ASN A 18 -1.95 21.07 -17.44
N SER A 19 -1.93 22.10 -16.58
CA SER A 19 -2.47 21.99 -15.22
C SER A 19 -3.89 21.45 -15.35
N GLN A 20 -4.11 20.22 -14.88
CA GLN A 20 -5.44 19.66 -14.79
C GLN A 20 -6.33 20.64 -14.00
N GLU A 21 -7.59 20.79 -14.40
CA GLU A 21 -8.56 21.40 -13.50
C GLU A 21 -8.76 20.44 -12.31
N PHE A 22 -8.17 20.79 -11.16
CA PHE A 22 -8.30 20.05 -9.92
C PHE A 22 -9.39 20.69 -9.06
N PHE A 23 -10.37 19.89 -8.64
CA PHE A 23 -11.34 20.27 -7.62
C PHE A 23 -11.06 19.45 -6.37
N ILE A 24 -10.83 20.11 -5.24
CA ILE A 24 -10.64 19.45 -3.95
C ILE A 24 -11.87 18.59 -3.62
N ILE A 25 -13.06 19.17 -3.76
CA ILE A 25 -14.37 18.51 -3.71
C ILE A 25 -15.36 19.16 -4.67
N LYS A 26 -16.41 18.41 -5.06
CA LYS A 26 -17.52 18.92 -5.87
C LYS A 26 -18.83 18.17 -5.59
N LYS A 27 -19.96 18.89 -5.66
CA LYS A 27 -21.30 18.30 -5.62
C LYS A 27 -21.65 17.66 -6.96
N ASN A 28 -21.18 16.43 -7.16
CA ASN A 28 -21.37 15.64 -8.38
C ASN A 28 -22.06 14.30 -8.09
N THR A 29 -22.97 14.31 -7.13
CA THR A 29 -23.66 13.13 -6.58
C THR A 29 -24.32 12.24 -7.63
N ALA A 30 -24.86 12.80 -8.71
CA ALA A 30 -25.47 12.01 -9.80
C ALA A 30 -24.44 11.15 -10.57
N LYS A 31 -23.14 11.48 -10.47
CA LYS A 31 -22.05 10.83 -11.21
C LYS A 31 -21.28 9.79 -10.39
N ARG A 32 -21.63 9.61 -9.12
CA ARG A 32 -20.88 8.74 -8.19
C ARG A 32 -20.76 7.29 -8.65
N GLY A 33 -21.79 6.75 -9.30
CA GLY A 33 -21.79 5.38 -9.82
C GLY A 33 -21.28 5.22 -11.24
N TYR A 34 -20.81 6.30 -11.88
CA TYR A 34 -20.34 6.21 -13.26
C TYR A 34 -19.07 5.37 -13.33
N VAL A 35 -18.91 4.64 -14.43
CA VAL A 35 -17.64 4.04 -14.82
C VAL A 35 -17.08 4.93 -15.92
N THR A 36 -15.99 5.61 -15.63
CA THR A 36 -15.38 6.56 -16.57
C THR A 36 -14.24 5.93 -17.34
N HIS A 37 -13.55 4.98 -16.71
CA HIS A 37 -12.43 4.21 -17.27
C HIS A 37 -12.50 2.81 -16.68
N SER A 38 -11.95 1.82 -17.38
CA SER A 38 -11.91 0.45 -16.88
C SER A 38 -10.71 -0.33 -17.44
N ILE A 39 -10.36 -1.39 -16.73
CA ILE A 39 -9.46 -2.44 -17.21
C ILE A 39 -10.29 -3.70 -17.38
N ASN A 40 -10.18 -4.34 -18.54
CA ASN A 40 -10.80 -5.61 -18.84
C ASN A 40 -9.71 -6.67 -19.01
N SER A 41 -9.69 -7.64 -18.10
CA SER A 41 -8.80 -8.79 -18.17
C SER A 41 -9.65 -10.05 -18.32
N GLY A 42 -9.73 -10.60 -19.54
CA GLY A 42 -10.47 -11.84 -19.81
C GLY A 42 -11.95 -11.83 -19.38
N GLY A 43 -12.62 -10.66 -19.40
CA GLY A 43 -14.00 -10.49 -18.94
C GLY A 43 -14.15 -10.12 -17.46
N PHE A 44 -13.07 -10.16 -16.67
CA PHE A 44 -13.02 -9.55 -15.34
C PHE A 44 -12.73 -8.05 -15.50
N ILE A 45 -13.71 -7.20 -15.14
CA ILE A 45 -13.62 -5.75 -15.37
C ILE A 45 -13.56 -5.01 -14.03
N VAL A 46 -12.53 -4.17 -13.86
CA VAL A 46 -12.46 -3.19 -12.78
C VAL A 46 -12.66 -1.81 -13.39
N GLY A 47 -13.79 -1.18 -13.04
CA GLY A 47 -14.16 0.15 -13.51
C GLY A 47 -13.96 1.21 -12.43
N ILE A 48 -13.44 2.38 -12.82
CA ILE A 48 -13.08 3.48 -11.93
C ILE A 48 -13.71 4.81 -12.35
N ASN A 49 -13.83 5.71 -11.38
CA ASN A 49 -14.61 6.94 -11.50
C ASN A 49 -13.76 8.21 -11.31
N SER A 50 -13.63 9.01 -12.38
CA SER A 50 -12.90 10.28 -12.36
C SER A 50 -13.58 11.40 -11.56
N PHE A 51 -14.84 11.23 -11.17
CA PHE A 51 -15.59 12.18 -10.33
C PHE A 51 -15.36 11.94 -8.82
N GLY A 52 -14.78 10.80 -8.46
CA GLY A 52 -14.46 10.36 -7.10
C GLY A 52 -13.03 9.87 -6.97
N GLY A 53 -12.07 10.58 -7.54
CA GLY A 53 -10.66 10.37 -7.28
C GLY A 53 -10.10 9.07 -7.84
N GLY A 54 -10.79 8.47 -8.80
CA GLY A 54 -10.40 7.21 -9.45
C GLY A 54 -10.64 5.97 -8.59
N TYR A 55 -11.56 6.05 -7.63
CA TYR A 55 -12.01 4.89 -6.87
C TYR A 55 -12.78 3.88 -7.76
N ILE A 56 -12.80 2.62 -7.35
CA ILE A 56 -13.49 1.51 -8.03
C ILE A 56 -15.00 1.62 -7.79
N THR A 57 -15.75 1.69 -8.88
CA THR A 57 -17.22 1.75 -8.91
C THR A 57 -17.86 0.55 -9.61
N GLN A 58 -17.04 -0.31 -10.24
CA GLN A 58 -17.46 -1.53 -10.89
C GLN A 58 -16.44 -2.63 -10.64
N ILE A 59 -16.96 -3.79 -10.26
CA ILE A 59 -16.25 -5.07 -10.35
C ILE A 59 -17.19 -6.01 -11.10
N GLU A 60 -16.90 -6.25 -12.37
CA GLU A 60 -17.66 -7.16 -13.20
C GLU A 60 -17.00 -8.52 -13.22
N MET A 61 -17.76 -9.54 -12.82
CA MET A 61 -17.30 -10.92 -12.82
C MET A 61 -17.98 -11.69 -13.97
N PRO A 62 -17.22 -12.42 -14.80
CA PRO A 62 -17.77 -13.33 -15.80
C PRO A 62 -18.86 -14.24 -15.20
N GLY A 63 -20.03 -14.30 -15.86
CA GLY A 63 -21.16 -15.12 -15.43
C GLY A 63 -22.05 -14.53 -14.33
N LEU A 64 -21.61 -13.47 -13.64
CA LEU A 64 -22.36 -12.83 -12.54
C LEU A 64 -22.73 -11.37 -12.84
N GLY A 65 -21.87 -10.65 -13.56
CA GLY A 65 -22.03 -9.21 -13.83
C GLY A 65 -21.39 -8.33 -12.77
N ASN A 66 -21.77 -7.04 -12.76
CA ASN A 66 -21.19 -6.05 -11.84
C ASN A 66 -21.72 -6.21 -10.42
N ILE A 67 -20.85 -6.52 -9.45
CA ILE A 67 -21.21 -6.71 -8.04
C ILE A 67 -21.31 -5.39 -7.24
N MET A 68 -20.88 -4.26 -7.80
CA MET A 68 -20.96 -2.95 -7.14
C MET A 68 -22.25 -2.23 -7.53
N GLY A 69 -23.19 -2.15 -6.59
CA GLY A 69 -24.47 -1.47 -6.77
C GLY A 69 -24.52 -0.10 -6.10
N PHE A 70 -25.74 0.40 -5.89
CA PHE A 70 -25.99 1.75 -5.36
C PHE A 70 -25.34 2.03 -3.99
N GLN A 71 -25.19 1.01 -3.13
CA GLN A 71 -24.59 1.20 -1.81
C GLN A 71 -23.06 1.37 -1.93
N ALA A 72 -22.43 0.50 -2.72
CA ALA A 72 -20.99 0.55 -3.00
C ALA A 72 -20.61 1.77 -3.86
N GLN A 73 -21.49 2.23 -4.75
CA GLN A 73 -21.21 3.33 -5.69
C GLN A 73 -21.27 4.75 -5.09
N ARG A 74 -21.09 4.89 -3.78
CA ARG A 74 -20.95 6.22 -3.14
C ARG A 74 -19.48 6.53 -2.92
N TYR A 75 -19.12 7.81 -2.99
CA TYR A 75 -17.77 8.24 -2.64
C TYR A 75 -17.49 7.87 -1.17
N GLY A 76 -16.30 7.36 -0.86
CA GLY A 76 -16.03 6.83 0.47
C GLY A 76 -16.58 5.41 0.70
N ARG A 77 -17.41 4.88 -0.21
CA ARG A 77 -18.08 3.57 -0.10
C ARG A 77 -17.62 2.52 -1.10
N GLY A 78 -17.13 2.88 -2.29
CA GLY A 78 -16.68 1.90 -3.29
C GLY A 78 -15.35 1.23 -2.96
N GLY A 79 -14.68 0.71 -3.98
CA GLY A 79 -13.32 0.21 -3.83
C GLY A 79 -12.30 1.34 -3.79
N GLN A 80 -11.64 1.53 -2.66
CA GLN A 80 -10.77 2.68 -2.44
C GLN A 80 -9.74 2.40 -1.36
N SER A 81 -8.82 3.35 -1.20
CA SER A 81 -7.97 3.45 -0.02
C SER A 81 -8.20 4.71 0.81
N SER A 82 -7.70 4.67 2.05
CA SER A 82 -7.63 5.80 2.98
C SER A 82 -6.55 5.56 4.03
N ILE A 83 -5.96 6.64 4.54
CA ILE A 83 -5.06 6.61 5.70
C ILE A 83 -5.71 7.37 6.86
N ARG A 84 -5.51 6.91 8.09
CA ARG A 84 -6.10 7.52 9.30
C ARG A 84 -5.05 7.71 10.37
N ASP A 85 -4.99 8.91 10.93
CA ASP A 85 -4.12 9.20 12.08
C ASP A 85 -4.80 8.74 13.38
N MET A 86 -4.21 7.76 14.05
CA MET A 86 -4.79 7.20 15.27
C MET A 86 -4.50 8.01 16.53
N GLY A 87 -3.50 8.91 16.52
CA GLY A 87 -3.32 9.94 17.57
C GLY A 87 -4.50 10.90 17.59
N ARG A 88 -5.07 11.15 16.42
CA ARG A 88 -6.29 11.96 16.23
C ARG A 88 -7.56 11.11 16.17
N GLY A 89 -7.56 9.91 16.76
CA GLY A 89 -8.74 9.04 16.84
C GLY A 89 -9.28 8.58 15.48
N GLY A 90 -8.46 8.59 14.45
CA GLY A 90 -8.84 8.29 13.07
C GLY A 90 -9.73 9.34 12.40
N GLN A 91 -9.83 10.55 12.95
CA GLN A 91 -10.61 11.66 12.40
C GLN A 91 -9.87 12.37 11.26
N CYS A 92 -8.56 12.60 11.42
CA CYS A 92 -7.71 13.02 10.31
C CYS A 92 -7.56 11.85 9.33
N ASN A 93 -8.35 11.89 8.25
CA ASN A 93 -8.56 10.77 7.35
C ASN A 93 -8.47 11.17 5.87
N PRO A 94 -7.25 11.41 5.34
CA PRO A 94 -7.06 11.57 3.91
C PRO A 94 -7.57 10.35 3.13
N THR A 95 -8.38 10.61 2.10
CA THR A 95 -9.04 9.54 1.34
C THR A 95 -8.94 9.76 -0.17
N GLN A 96 -8.99 8.65 -0.90
CA GLN A 96 -8.98 8.66 -2.35
C GLN A 96 -10.25 9.32 -2.92
N ALA A 97 -11.45 9.00 -2.41
CA ALA A 97 -12.68 9.23 -3.18
C ALA A 97 -13.36 10.59 -3.03
N GLY A 98 -13.16 11.30 -1.92
CA GLY A 98 -13.82 12.58 -1.66
C GLY A 98 -14.15 12.81 -0.19
N TYR A 99 -14.93 13.85 0.10
CA TYR A 99 -15.25 14.28 1.48
C TYR A 99 -16.38 13.49 2.12
N SER A 100 -17.40 13.08 1.36
CA SER A 100 -18.57 12.38 1.89
C SER A 100 -19.19 11.47 0.83
N ASP A 101 -20.23 10.72 1.17
CA ASP A 101 -21.00 9.88 0.23
C ASP A 101 -21.55 10.64 -0.99
N LEU A 102 -21.59 11.98 -0.94
CA LEU A 102 -22.20 12.84 -1.95
C LEU A 102 -21.20 13.77 -2.66
N LEU A 103 -20.06 14.06 -2.03
CA LEU A 103 -19.06 15.02 -2.50
C LEU A 103 -17.75 14.31 -2.87
N GLY A 104 -17.50 14.15 -4.17
CA GLY A 104 -16.31 13.50 -4.71
C GLY A 104 -15.17 14.48 -4.98
N THR A 105 -13.96 13.95 -5.11
CA THR A 105 -12.77 14.70 -5.58
C THR A 105 -12.57 14.39 -7.07
N GLU A 106 -12.74 15.38 -7.97
CA GLU A 106 -12.55 15.11 -9.40
C GLU A 106 -11.06 14.96 -9.75
N CYS A 107 -10.72 13.99 -10.60
CA CYS A 107 -9.34 13.71 -11.01
C CYS A 107 -9.24 13.40 -12.51
N ALA A 108 -8.05 13.61 -13.08
CA ALA A 108 -7.70 13.02 -14.36
C ALA A 108 -7.40 11.53 -14.16
N ILE A 109 -7.63 10.77 -15.22
CA ILE A 109 -7.22 9.38 -15.33
C ILE A 109 -6.54 9.26 -16.70
N THR A 110 -5.32 8.76 -16.70
CA THR A 110 -4.53 8.53 -17.91
C THR A 110 -4.60 7.06 -18.27
N THR A 111 -5.20 6.74 -19.41
CA THR A 111 -5.07 5.42 -20.03
C THR A 111 -3.70 5.30 -20.68
N VAL A 112 -2.77 4.61 -20.03
CA VAL A 112 -1.41 4.40 -20.55
C VAL A 112 -1.40 3.31 -21.61
N SER A 113 -2.22 2.28 -21.42
CA SER A 113 -2.47 1.19 -22.36
C SER A 113 -3.85 0.58 -22.07
N SER A 114 -4.29 -0.39 -22.88
CA SER A 114 -5.47 -1.20 -22.55
C SER A 114 -5.33 -1.99 -21.24
N SER A 115 -4.10 -2.22 -20.78
CA SER A 115 -3.78 -2.97 -19.57
C SER A 115 -3.41 -2.08 -18.38
N LYS A 116 -3.35 -0.74 -18.52
CA LYS A 116 -2.88 0.14 -17.44
C LYS A 116 -3.56 1.51 -17.43
N LEU A 117 -4.13 1.82 -16.28
CA LEU A 117 -4.68 3.13 -15.94
C LEU A 117 -3.82 3.76 -14.84
N VAL A 118 -3.59 5.07 -14.96
CA VAL A 118 -2.85 5.86 -13.96
C VAL A 118 -3.72 7.02 -13.51
N ILE A 119 -3.80 7.21 -12.21
CA ILE A 119 -4.30 8.43 -11.57
C ILE A 119 -3.05 9.25 -11.22
N PRO A 120 -2.77 10.33 -11.97
CA PRO A 120 -1.62 11.19 -11.66
C PRO A 120 -1.72 11.76 -10.24
N SER A 121 -0.56 12.15 -9.68
CA SER A 121 -0.50 12.75 -8.35
C SER A 121 -1.46 13.93 -8.25
N ARG A 122 -2.32 13.92 -7.24
CA ARG A 122 -3.30 14.98 -6.99
C ARG A 122 -3.65 15.08 -5.53
N GLY A 123 -4.12 16.24 -5.10
CA GLY A 123 -4.56 16.44 -3.72
C GLY A 123 -5.70 15.52 -3.29
N CYS A 124 -5.72 15.16 -2.01
CA CYS A 124 -6.82 14.45 -1.37
C CYS A 124 -7.65 15.36 -0.48
N ALA A 125 -8.94 15.03 -0.36
CA ALA A 125 -9.76 15.56 0.70
C ALA A 125 -9.63 14.71 1.98
N PHE A 126 -9.80 15.32 3.15
CA PHE A 126 -10.21 14.60 4.35
C PHE A 126 -11.64 14.10 4.18
N TYR A 127 -11.93 12.88 4.64
CA TYR A 127 -13.30 12.37 4.71
C TYR A 127 -13.98 12.89 5.98
N ASN A 128 -15.27 13.15 5.91
CA ASN A 128 -16.12 13.66 6.99
C ASN A 128 -16.32 12.71 8.20
N GLY A 129 -15.50 11.66 8.31
CA GLY A 129 -15.48 10.77 9.48
C GLY A 129 -16.78 10.05 9.80
N ASP A 130 -17.72 9.88 8.85
CA ASP A 130 -19.07 9.38 9.12
C ASP A 130 -19.83 10.21 10.18
N GLY A 131 -19.52 11.52 10.28
CA GLY A 131 -20.12 12.43 11.25
C GLY A 131 -19.45 12.41 12.64
N GLY A 132 -18.29 11.76 12.78
CA GLY A 132 -17.67 11.49 14.08
C GLY A 132 -16.92 12.66 14.74
N TYR A 133 -16.56 13.69 13.98
CA TYR A 133 -15.92 14.92 14.43
C TYR A 133 -16.12 16.00 13.37
N ASP A 134 -16.75 17.10 13.78
CA ASP A 134 -17.09 18.22 12.93
C ASP A 134 -15.93 19.22 12.88
N TYR A 135 -15.26 19.30 11.73
CA TYR A 135 -14.06 20.11 11.52
C TYR A 135 -14.22 21.12 10.38
N THR A 136 -15.44 21.30 9.89
CA THR A 136 -15.70 22.22 8.78
C THR A 136 -16.68 23.27 9.24
N GLU A 137 -16.24 24.50 9.45
CA GLU A 137 -17.14 25.63 9.71
C GLU A 137 -18.03 25.87 8.50
N TRP A 138 -17.54 25.63 7.28
CA TRP A 138 -18.28 25.88 6.05
C TRP A 138 -18.73 24.60 5.36
N GLU A 139 -20.04 24.39 5.23
CA GLU A 139 -20.61 23.37 4.33
C GLU A 139 -21.32 23.93 3.09
N ASN A 140 -20.70 24.92 2.46
CA ASN A 140 -21.30 25.64 1.34
C ASN A 140 -21.34 24.88 0.00
N ILE A 141 -20.75 23.68 -0.12
CA ILE A 141 -20.75 22.88 -1.36
C ILE A 141 -21.74 21.71 -1.28
N GLY A 142 -21.78 21.01 -0.14
CA GLY A 142 -22.61 19.83 0.09
C GLY A 142 -23.62 20.03 1.21
N ALA A 143 -24.32 18.95 1.57
CA ALA A 143 -25.06 18.96 2.83
C ALA A 143 -24.07 18.84 4.00
N ASP A 144 -24.37 19.55 5.09
CA ASP A 144 -23.73 19.37 6.40
C ASP A 144 -23.96 17.91 6.86
N PRO A 145 -22.88 17.13 7.08
CA PRO A 145 -22.98 15.75 7.52
C PRO A 145 -22.96 15.58 9.04
N TYR A 146 -22.77 16.63 9.82
CA TYR A 146 -22.57 16.61 11.27
C TYR A 146 -23.78 17.12 12.06
N LYS A 147 -24.43 18.20 11.60
CA LYS A 147 -25.53 18.86 12.31
C LYS A 147 -26.67 19.28 11.36
N THR A 148 -27.76 19.76 11.95
CA THR A 148 -28.80 20.53 11.24
C THR A 148 -28.77 21.97 11.72
N ASP A 149 -27.61 22.62 11.58
CA ASP A 149 -27.43 24.04 11.93
C ASP A 149 -27.28 24.96 10.70
N GLY A 150 -27.30 24.38 9.49
CA GLY A 150 -27.14 25.12 8.25
C GLY A 150 -25.68 25.29 7.81
N GLY A 151 -24.75 24.59 8.44
CA GLY A 151 -23.36 24.43 8.04
C GLY A 151 -22.48 25.66 8.27
N ASN A 152 -22.56 26.19 9.50
CA ASN A 152 -21.82 27.39 9.94
C ASN A 152 -21.18 27.23 11.34
N THR A 153 -21.04 26.00 11.86
CA THR A 153 -20.32 25.77 13.12
C THR A 153 -19.55 24.46 13.07
N ASP A 154 -18.29 24.47 13.53
CA ASP A 154 -17.54 23.26 13.82
C ASP A 154 -17.27 23.13 15.33
N ILE A 155 -16.38 22.20 15.71
CA ILE A 155 -15.95 22.02 17.11
C ILE A 155 -14.44 22.03 17.27
N ASP A 156 -13.69 22.47 16.25
CA ASP A 156 -12.23 22.50 16.33
C ASP A 156 -11.70 23.75 17.05
N ASN A 157 -12.53 24.78 17.22
CA ASN A 157 -12.19 26.06 17.87
C ASN A 157 -11.12 26.88 17.14
N ILE A 158 -10.92 26.65 15.85
CA ILE A 158 -10.19 27.55 14.96
C ILE A 158 -11.17 28.65 14.51
N THR A 159 -10.64 29.75 13.99
CA THR A 159 -11.47 30.84 13.44
C THR A 159 -11.16 30.98 11.96
N GLU A 160 -12.11 30.60 11.11
CA GLU A 160 -11.93 30.49 9.67
C GLU A 160 -12.47 31.73 8.93
N SER A 161 -12.90 32.75 9.68
CA SER A 161 -13.47 33.98 9.15
C SER A 161 -12.49 35.17 9.09
N ASN A 162 -11.39 35.18 9.86
CA ASN A 162 -10.38 36.25 9.77
C ASN A 162 -9.00 35.93 10.40
N PRO A 163 -7.94 35.69 9.61
CA PRO A 163 -7.96 35.55 8.16
C PRO A 163 -8.63 34.24 7.75
N ALA A 164 -9.35 34.24 6.63
CA ALA A 164 -10.03 33.04 6.18
C ALA A 164 -9.04 31.93 5.79
N ILE A 165 -9.33 30.68 6.18
CA ILE A 165 -8.56 29.52 5.71
C ILE A 165 -8.67 29.49 4.18
N SER A 166 -7.50 29.50 3.53
CA SER A 166 -7.39 29.44 2.08
C SER A 166 -6.18 28.63 1.65
N VAL A 167 -6.31 27.99 0.50
CA VAL A 167 -5.24 27.20 -0.12
C VAL A 167 -5.11 27.54 -1.59
N THR A 168 -3.89 27.81 -2.05
CA THR A 168 -3.60 28.07 -3.46
C THR A 168 -2.98 26.82 -4.09
N ILE A 169 -3.60 26.33 -5.16
CA ILE A 169 -3.14 25.17 -5.94
C ILE A 169 -3.06 25.62 -7.40
N ASN A 170 -1.88 25.49 -8.01
CA ASN A 170 -1.62 25.87 -9.41
C ASN A 170 -2.13 27.30 -9.75
N GLY A 171 -1.92 28.26 -8.85
CA GLY A 171 -2.33 29.65 -9.01
C GLY A 171 -3.82 29.94 -8.76
N LYS A 172 -4.64 28.92 -8.44
CA LYS A 172 -6.04 29.07 -8.06
C LYS A 172 -6.18 28.99 -6.54
N THR A 173 -6.78 30.01 -5.94
CA THR A 173 -7.06 30.06 -4.50
C THR A 173 -8.46 29.53 -4.22
N PHE A 174 -8.53 28.57 -3.30
CA PHE A 174 -9.74 28.00 -2.74
C PHE A 174 -9.89 28.49 -1.29
N GLY A 175 -11.13 28.65 -0.83
CA GLY A 175 -11.46 29.02 0.56
C GLY A 175 -12.66 28.23 1.06
N ARG A 176 -13.09 28.50 2.30
CA ARG A 176 -14.23 27.82 2.96
C ARG A 176 -14.06 26.29 2.92
N GLN A 177 -15.14 25.54 2.68
CA GLN A 177 -15.14 24.07 2.71
C GLN A 177 -14.01 23.43 1.91
N GLN A 178 -13.66 23.99 0.75
CA GLN A 178 -12.61 23.40 -0.07
C GLN A 178 -11.25 23.51 0.61
N ALA A 179 -10.95 24.62 1.27
CA ALA A 179 -9.69 24.79 1.96
C ALA A 179 -9.62 23.96 3.24
N GLU A 180 -10.72 23.85 3.97
CA GLU A 180 -10.85 23.04 5.20
C GLU A 180 -10.66 21.55 4.91
N VAL A 181 -11.30 21.03 3.87
CA VAL A 181 -11.20 19.60 3.56
C VAL A 181 -9.90 19.25 2.82
N TYR A 182 -9.10 20.21 2.38
CA TYR A 182 -7.88 19.94 1.63
C TYR A 182 -6.78 19.38 2.55
N SER A 183 -6.43 18.11 2.32
CA SER A 183 -5.43 17.44 3.15
C SER A 183 -3.99 17.80 2.77
N ASN A 184 -3.08 17.54 3.68
CA ASN A 184 -1.64 17.64 3.44
C ASN A 184 -1.09 16.56 2.48
N PHE A 185 -1.95 15.66 2.00
CA PHE A 185 -1.57 14.49 1.23
C PHE A 185 -2.02 14.56 -0.23
N ASP A 186 -1.12 14.13 -1.11
CA ASP A 186 -1.48 13.77 -2.47
C ASP A 186 -1.70 12.26 -2.59
N TYR A 187 -2.61 11.87 -3.48
CA TYR A 187 -2.81 10.50 -3.90
C TYR A 187 -2.27 10.28 -5.30
N TYR A 188 -1.63 9.12 -5.48
CA TYR A 188 -1.29 8.55 -6.78
C TYR A 188 -1.78 7.11 -6.81
N GLY A 189 -2.23 6.64 -7.96
CA GLY A 189 -2.69 5.26 -8.09
C GLY A 189 -2.50 4.69 -9.48
N GLU A 190 -2.32 3.37 -9.54
CA GLU A 190 -2.29 2.60 -10.78
C GLU A 190 -3.22 1.42 -10.68
N TYR A 191 -3.97 1.16 -11.75
CA TYR A 191 -4.61 -0.13 -11.97
C TYR A 191 -3.91 -0.78 -13.16
N GLU A 192 -3.54 -2.05 -13.04
CA GLU A 192 -2.80 -2.75 -14.09
C GLU A 192 -3.26 -4.21 -14.20
N ASP A 193 -3.55 -4.68 -15.41
CA ASP A 193 -3.76 -6.09 -15.69
C ASP A 193 -2.43 -6.84 -15.52
N TYR A 194 -2.37 -7.70 -14.50
CA TYR A 194 -1.20 -8.48 -14.10
C TYR A 194 -1.21 -9.90 -14.68
N THR A 195 -2.28 -10.30 -15.35
CA THR A 195 -2.49 -11.66 -15.85
C THR A 195 -1.36 -12.10 -16.76
N THR A 196 -1.13 -11.36 -17.85
CA THR A 196 -0.08 -11.69 -18.82
C THR A 196 1.32 -11.39 -18.30
N LYS A 197 1.45 -10.37 -17.45
CA LYS A 197 2.72 -9.94 -16.86
C LYS A 197 3.33 -11.04 -15.97
N VAL A 198 2.50 -11.76 -15.23
CA VAL A 198 2.91 -12.86 -14.34
C VAL A 198 2.70 -14.25 -15.01
N GLY A 199 1.99 -14.29 -16.13
CA GLY A 199 1.65 -15.53 -16.83
C GLY A 199 0.58 -16.36 -16.12
N LEU A 200 -0.36 -15.70 -15.44
CA LEU A 200 -1.45 -16.37 -14.73
C LEU A 200 -2.49 -16.91 -15.72
N ALA A 201 -3.10 -18.05 -15.38
CA ALA A 201 -4.18 -18.66 -16.16
C ALA A 201 -5.54 -17.97 -15.98
N ILE A 202 -5.69 -17.18 -14.91
CA ILE A 202 -6.92 -16.44 -14.59
C ILE A 202 -6.66 -14.93 -14.53
N PRO A 203 -7.70 -14.11 -14.78
CA PRO A 203 -7.60 -12.66 -14.65
C PRO A 203 -7.10 -12.19 -13.28
N ALA A 204 -6.16 -11.26 -13.28
CA ALA A 204 -5.63 -10.59 -12.11
C ALA A 204 -5.41 -9.10 -12.37
N ILE A 205 -5.95 -8.24 -11.53
CA ILE A 205 -5.80 -6.79 -11.62
C ILE A 205 -5.11 -6.29 -10.35
N ARG A 206 -3.93 -5.67 -10.52
CA ARG A 206 -3.20 -5.00 -9.46
C ARG A 206 -3.74 -3.59 -9.26
N HIS A 207 -3.87 -3.19 -8.00
CA HIS A 207 -4.00 -1.79 -7.60
C HIS A 207 -2.77 -1.38 -6.79
N TYR A 208 -2.03 -0.39 -7.29
CA TYR A 208 -0.98 0.31 -6.56
C TYR A 208 -1.47 1.67 -6.13
N LEU A 209 -1.10 2.07 -4.93
CA LEU A 209 -1.50 3.35 -4.36
C LEU A 209 -0.34 3.99 -3.59
N GLU A 210 -0.35 5.32 -3.55
CA GLU A 210 0.52 6.12 -2.71
C GLU A 210 -0.25 7.25 -2.04
N TYR A 211 0.10 7.52 -0.78
CA TYR A 211 -0.23 8.74 -0.06
C TYR A 211 1.06 9.52 0.20
N ARG A 212 1.19 10.68 -0.42
CA ARG A 212 2.42 11.50 -0.38
C ARG A 212 2.23 12.69 0.54
N PHE A 213 2.98 12.78 1.63
CA PHE A 213 2.92 13.86 2.62
C PHE A 213 3.71 15.08 2.16
N VAL A 214 3.26 15.69 1.05
CA VAL A 214 4.02 16.71 0.32
C VAL A 214 3.92 18.12 0.91
N ARG A 215 2.88 18.38 1.72
CA ARG A 215 2.61 19.70 2.32
C ARG A 215 2.91 19.68 3.81
N SER A 216 3.78 20.58 4.26
CA SER A 216 4.09 20.69 5.68
C SER A 216 2.87 21.11 6.50
N SER A 217 2.73 20.51 7.68
CA SER A 217 1.64 20.76 8.62
C SER A 217 1.94 21.84 9.64
N ILE A 218 3.11 22.49 9.60
CA ILE A 218 3.47 23.53 10.59
C ILE A 218 2.76 24.87 10.37
N GLY A 219 2.30 25.13 9.14
CA GLY A 219 1.68 26.40 8.78
C GLY A 219 0.32 26.58 9.46
N PRO A 220 -0.10 27.82 9.76
CA PRO A 220 -1.37 28.10 10.43
C PRO A 220 -2.58 27.64 9.61
N ASN A 221 -2.46 27.60 8.28
CA ASN A 221 -3.54 27.19 7.36
C ASN A 221 -3.44 25.70 6.95
N SER A 222 -2.65 24.89 7.66
CA SER A 222 -2.57 23.46 7.38
C SER A 222 -3.87 22.76 7.76
N GLY A 223 -4.48 22.02 6.84
CA GLY A 223 -5.73 21.30 7.12
C GLY A 223 -5.63 20.31 8.29
N MET A 224 -4.44 19.75 8.57
CA MET A 224 -4.23 18.91 9.77
C MET A 224 -4.39 19.65 11.11
N LYS A 225 -4.34 20.99 11.16
CA LYS A 225 -4.51 21.77 12.39
C LYS A 225 -5.95 21.77 12.91
N GLN A 226 -6.94 21.57 12.04
CA GLN A 226 -8.36 21.38 12.41
C GLN A 226 -8.57 20.14 13.30
N PHE A 227 -7.63 19.19 13.24
CA PHE A 227 -7.61 18.01 14.12
C PHE A 227 -6.69 18.26 15.31
N ASN A 228 -6.98 19.33 16.06
CA ASN A 228 -6.19 19.74 17.23
C ASN A 228 -6.57 18.97 18.50
N GLU A 229 -5.65 19.00 19.46
CA GLU A 229 -5.76 18.28 20.72
C GLU A 229 -6.97 18.73 21.54
N GLN A 230 -7.24 20.04 21.64
CA GLN A 230 -8.32 20.58 22.44
C GLN A 230 -9.69 20.09 21.93
N GLY A 231 -9.97 20.30 20.64
CA GLY A 231 -11.23 19.87 20.02
C GLY A 231 -11.41 18.35 20.07
N LEU A 232 -10.37 17.58 19.76
CA LEU A 232 -10.45 16.12 19.77
C LEU A 232 -10.51 15.52 21.17
N LYS A 233 -9.91 16.15 22.20
CA LYS A 233 -10.11 15.73 23.60
C LYS A 233 -11.55 16.00 24.05
N ALA A 234 -12.11 17.16 23.71
CA ALA A 234 -13.51 17.47 23.99
C ALA A 234 -14.47 16.47 23.31
N ALA A 235 -14.14 15.99 22.12
CA ALA A 235 -14.90 14.97 21.39
C ALA A 235 -14.59 13.50 21.82
N GLY A 236 -13.67 13.28 22.76
CA GLY A 236 -13.26 11.94 23.19
C GLY A 236 -12.57 11.10 22.10
N LYS A 237 -11.91 11.76 21.13
CA LYS A 237 -11.23 11.12 19.99
C LYS A 237 -9.71 11.14 20.11
N TRP A 238 -9.14 12.06 20.88
CA TRP A 238 -7.69 12.16 21.05
C TRP A 238 -7.10 10.90 21.72
N ASN A 239 -5.91 10.46 21.27
CA ASN A 239 -5.24 9.30 21.82
C ASN A 239 -3.73 9.52 21.97
N ASP A 240 -3.31 9.87 23.18
CA ASP A 240 -1.91 10.13 23.53
C ASP A 240 -0.99 8.91 23.27
N SER A 241 -1.51 7.68 23.41
CA SER A 241 -0.71 6.45 23.23
C SER A 241 -0.24 6.20 21.79
N LYS A 242 -0.78 6.96 20.82
CA LYS A 242 -0.44 6.85 19.41
C LYS A 242 0.57 7.89 18.95
N PHE A 243 0.98 8.80 19.83
CA PHE A 243 2.14 9.67 19.64
C PHE A 243 3.38 8.93 20.13
N LEU A 244 3.98 8.14 19.24
CA LEU A 244 5.11 7.28 19.58
C LEU A 244 6.35 8.11 19.92
N SER A 245 7.23 7.56 20.78
CA SER A 245 8.53 8.17 21.07
C SER A 245 9.44 8.24 19.83
N ASP A 246 9.20 7.37 18.86
CA ASP A 246 9.82 7.38 17.54
C ASP A 246 8.81 6.80 16.53
N ILE A 247 8.52 7.54 15.47
CA ILE A 247 7.68 7.05 14.37
C ILE A 247 8.50 6.42 13.25
N SER A 248 9.82 6.59 13.23
CA SER A 248 10.73 5.86 12.34
C SER A 248 11.11 4.50 12.94
N VAL A 249 11.63 3.59 12.10
CA VAL A 249 12.19 2.31 12.55
C VAL A 249 13.68 2.24 12.25
N GLU A 250 14.05 2.29 10.97
CA GLU A 250 15.46 2.33 10.54
C GLU A 250 15.81 3.66 9.88
N ASN A 251 14.89 4.21 9.09
CA ASN A 251 15.10 5.42 8.31
C ASN A 251 13.96 6.44 8.44
N PRO A 252 14.25 7.75 8.39
CA PRO A 252 15.58 8.34 8.35
C PRO A 252 16.37 8.06 9.64
N VAL A 253 17.71 8.09 9.54
CA VAL A 253 18.57 7.79 10.69
C VAL A 253 18.39 8.87 11.76
N GLY A 254 18.05 8.45 12.97
CA GLY A 254 17.81 9.33 14.11
C GLY A 254 16.59 8.87 14.89
N VAL A 255 16.20 9.68 15.88
CA VAL A 255 14.92 9.51 16.59
C VAL A 255 13.97 10.58 16.13
N HIS A 256 12.79 10.16 15.67
CA HIS A 256 11.78 11.05 15.11
C HIS A 256 10.48 10.91 15.91
N PRO A 257 10.29 11.65 17.02
CA PRO A 257 9.09 11.52 17.83
C PRO A 257 7.82 11.88 17.08
N GLY A 258 6.75 11.16 17.37
CA GLY A 258 5.39 11.55 17.01
C GLY A 258 5.05 12.93 17.57
N GLY A 259 4.14 13.64 16.91
CA GLY A 259 3.79 15.00 17.31
C GLY A 259 2.66 15.60 16.51
N LEU A 260 2.30 16.83 16.88
CA LEU A 260 1.18 17.58 16.29
C LEU A 260 1.39 17.92 14.81
N ASP A 261 2.62 17.90 14.32
CA ASP A 261 2.90 18.19 12.91
C ASP A 261 3.01 16.91 12.07
N ASN A 262 3.19 15.74 12.69
CA ASN A 262 3.34 14.46 12.01
C ASN A 262 1.97 13.78 11.80
N MET A 263 1.95 12.79 10.91
CA MET A 263 0.88 11.81 10.89
C MET A 263 1.27 10.64 11.80
N ASN A 264 0.61 10.54 12.94
CA ASN A 264 0.93 9.58 13.99
C ASN A 264 0.23 8.24 13.70
N SER A 265 0.60 7.19 14.45
CA SER A 265 0.25 5.77 14.18
C SER A 265 -0.92 5.60 13.21
N ILE A 266 -0.65 5.07 12.03
CA ILE A 266 -1.55 5.15 10.89
C ILE A 266 -2.28 3.83 10.71
N ILE A 267 -3.59 3.90 10.43
CA ILE A 267 -4.30 2.79 9.77
C ILE A 267 -4.39 3.10 8.29
N LEU A 268 -3.69 2.32 7.47
CA LEU A 268 -3.93 2.24 6.04
C LEU A 268 -5.05 1.22 5.80
N SER A 269 -6.04 1.60 5.02
CA SER A 269 -7.11 0.70 4.59
C SER A 269 -7.15 0.71 3.07
N TRP A 270 -7.15 -0.48 2.47
CA TRP A 270 -7.59 -0.68 1.09
C TRP A 270 -8.72 -1.69 1.10
N SER A 271 -9.85 -1.35 0.53
CA SER A 271 -11.01 -2.25 0.57
C SER A 271 -11.98 -1.99 -0.55
N ILE A 272 -12.67 -3.03 -0.96
CA ILE A 272 -13.88 -2.97 -1.76
C ILE A 272 -15.12 -3.13 -0.90
N ARG A 273 -16.24 -2.67 -1.43
CA ARG A 273 -17.57 -3.00 -0.93
C ARG A 273 -18.39 -3.47 -2.11
N ASN A 274 -19.25 -4.44 -1.88
CA ASN A 274 -20.20 -4.90 -2.87
C ASN A 274 -21.61 -4.88 -2.26
N ASP A 275 -22.61 -4.74 -3.12
CA ASP A 275 -24.00 -4.73 -2.69
C ASP A 275 -24.42 -6.18 -2.45
N VAL A 276 -24.91 -6.47 -1.24
CA VAL A 276 -25.34 -7.82 -0.83
C VAL A 276 -26.45 -8.34 -1.74
N ALA A 277 -27.32 -7.45 -2.22
CA ALA A 277 -28.41 -7.80 -3.13
C ALA A 277 -27.93 -8.28 -4.50
N THR A 278 -26.71 -7.87 -4.90
CA THR A 278 -26.13 -8.26 -6.20
C THR A 278 -25.27 -9.50 -6.06
N TRP A 279 -24.47 -9.58 -4.99
CA TRP A 279 -23.65 -10.74 -4.70
C TRP A 279 -23.44 -10.90 -3.19
N ASN A 280 -23.76 -12.07 -2.66
CA ASN A 280 -23.60 -12.36 -1.23
C ASN A 280 -22.93 -13.73 -1.05
N PRO A 281 -21.62 -13.83 -1.33
CA PRO A 281 -20.92 -15.11 -1.23
C PRO A 281 -20.95 -15.59 0.23
N GLY A 282 -21.22 -16.87 0.43
CA GLY A 282 -21.41 -17.48 1.74
C GLY A 282 -20.12 -17.98 2.38
N TYR A 283 -19.05 -18.18 1.61
CA TYR A 283 -17.84 -18.86 2.08
C TYR A 283 -16.59 -18.00 1.96
N ARG A 284 -15.68 -18.18 2.91
CA ARG A 284 -14.31 -17.67 2.89
C ARG A 284 -13.34 -18.84 2.87
N TYR A 285 -12.46 -18.85 1.89
CA TYR A 285 -11.25 -19.68 1.91
C TYR A 285 -10.13 -18.83 2.48
N GLN A 286 -9.51 -19.31 3.55
CA GLN A 286 -8.39 -18.65 4.20
C GLN A 286 -7.21 -19.62 4.29
N GLN A 287 -6.00 -19.11 4.16
CA GLN A 287 -4.80 -19.93 4.28
C GLN A 287 -4.06 -19.59 5.57
N LYS A 288 -3.75 -20.60 6.36
CA LYS A 288 -2.89 -20.47 7.53
C LYS A 288 -1.45 -20.18 7.13
N GLN A 289 -0.67 -19.65 8.06
CA GLN A 289 0.76 -19.42 7.84
C GLN A 289 1.54 -20.68 7.44
N ASN A 290 1.13 -21.85 7.94
CA ASN A 290 1.72 -23.15 7.55
C ASN A 290 1.34 -23.63 6.14
N GLY A 291 0.47 -22.90 5.41
CA GLY A 291 0.04 -23.23 4.06
C GLY A 291 -1.29 -24.00 3.98
N ASP A 292 -1.85 -24.44 5.10
CA ASP A 292 -3.11 -25.17 5.10
C ASP A 292 -4.29 -24.26 4.75
N TRP A 293 -5.18 -24.75 3.88
CA TRP A 293 -6.43 -24.06 3.55
C TRP A 293 -7.55 -24.48 4.50
N GLU A 294 -8.32 -23.49 4.93
CA GLU A 294 -9.58 -23.68 5.63
C GLU A 294 -10.72 -23.00 4.88
N ILE A 295 -11.88 -23.64 4.88
CA ILE A 295 -13.13 -23.07 4.38
C ILE A 295 -13.99 -22.75 5.59
N LYS A 296 -14.50 -21.53 5.67
CA LYS A 296 -15.37 -21.05 6.76
C LYS A 296 -16.60 -20.39 6.15
N ASP A 297 -17.72 -20.52 6.83
CA ASP A 297 -18.87 -19.65 6.56
C ASP A 297 -18.47 -18.19 6.85
N ARG A 298 -18.93 -17.29 6.00
CA ARG A 298 -18.72 -15.86 6.20
C ARG A 298 -19.58 -15.36 7.35
N GLN A 299 -19.05 -14.36 8.03
CA GLN A 299 -19.64 -13.79 9.23
C GLN A 299 -19.85 -12.30 9.02
N LYS A 300 -20.60 -11.66 9.94
CA LYS A 300 -20.83 -10.21 9.90
C LYS A 300 -19.53 -9.42 9.78
N GLN A 301 -18.51 -9.80 10.56
CA GLN A 301 -17.17 -9.23 10.49
C GLN A 301 -16.14 -10.26 10.94
N PHE A 302 -15.07 -10.39 10.18
CA PHE A 302 -13.91 -11.21 10.48
C PHE A 302 -12.63 -10.42 10.21
N GLN A 303 -11.62 -10.62 11.05
CA GLN A 303 -10.27 -10.10 10.84
C GLN A 303 -9.30 -11.27 10.76
N GLY A 304 -8.68 -11.44 9.59
CA GLY A 304 -7.63 -12.43 9.40
C GLY A 304 -6.27 -11.82 9.64
N LYS A 305 -5.71 -12.02 10.82
CA LYS A 305 -4.43 -11.42 11.20
C LYS A 305 -3.22 -12.19 10.69
N ILE A 306 -2.15 -11.46 10.35
CA ILE A 306 -0.95 -12.02 9.74
C ILE A 306 -0.26 -13.08 10.62
N GLU A 307 -0.40 -13.03 11.95
CA GLU A 307 0.27 -14.00 12.83
C GLU A 307 -0.30 -15.42 12.67
N GLN A 308 -1.52 -15.55 12.15
CA GLN A 308 -2.23 -16.83 12.02
C GLN A 308 -2.49 -17.20 10.56
N LEU A 309 -2.78 -16.20 9.73
CA LEU A 309 -3.23 -16.37 8.36
C LEU A 309 -2.33 -15.61 7.41
N LYS A 310 -2.10 -16.16 6.22
CA LYS A 310 -1.46 -15.42 5.14
C LYS A 310 -2.39 -14.28 4.70
N LEU A 311 -1.80 -13.19 4.20
CA LEU A 311 -2.54 -12.02 3.69
C LEU A 311 -3.10 -12.27 2.28
N ARG A 312 -3.82 -13.38 2.16
CA ARG A 312 -4.56 -13.77 0.98
C ARG A 312 -5.76 -14.62 1.36
N PHE A 313 -6.87 -14.40 0.68
CA PHE A 313 -8.10 -15.11 0.95
C PHE A 313 -9.02 -15.02 -0.25
N ILE A 314 -10.05 -15.87 -0.25
CA ILE A 314 -11.04 -15.96 -1.32
C ILE A 314 -12.41 -15.84 -0.69
N VAL A 315 -13.28 -15.03 -1.29
CA VAL A 315 -14.72 -15.04 -1.00
C VAL A 315 -15.44 -15.71 -2.17
N ALA A 316 -16.33 -16.65 -1.87
CA ALA A 316 -16.93 -17.51 -2.90
C ALA A 316 -18.37 -17.93 -2.59
N ASP A 317 -19.10 -18.25 -3.65
CA ASP A 317 -20.47 -18.77 -3.59
C ASP A 317 -20.52 -20.20 -3.02
N SER A 318 -19.46 -20.98 -3.23
CA SER A 318 -19.41 -22.42 -2.98
C SER A 318 -18.26 -22.82 -2.05
N ASN A 319 -18.48 -23.86 -1.26
CA ASN A 319 -17.44 -24.58 -0.51
C ASN A 319 -16.81 -25.73 -1.31
N ASP A 320 -17.30 -26.00 -2.53
CA ASP A 320 -16.59 -26.78 -3.54
C ASP A 320 -15.65 -25.86 -4.33
N GLU A 321 -14.37 -26.18 -4.34
CA GLU A 321 -13.33 -25.33 -4.91
C GLU A 321 -13.32 -25.26 -6.42
N ASN A 322 -14.05 -26.16 -7.11
CA ASN A 322 -14.12 -26.20 -8.57
C ASN A 322 -15.41 -25.58 -9.13
N SER A 323 -16.23 -24.94 -8.29
CA SER A 323 -17.51 -24.36 -8.68
C SER A 323 -17.80 -23.01 -8.04
N GLY A 324 -18.80 -22.31 -8.58
CA GLY A 324 -19.25 -21.01 -8.10
C GLY A 324 -18.35 -19.84 -8.52
N ASN A 325 -18.83 -18.62 -8.32
CA ASN A 325 -18.03 -17.42 -8.54
C ASN A 325 -17.17 -17.14 -7.31
N ALA A 326 -15.94 -16.69 -7.53
CA ALA A 326 -15.06 -16.29 -6.46
C ALA A 326 -14.22 -15.06 -6.81
N LEU A 327 -13.91 -14.26 -5.78
CA LEU A 327 -12.89 -13.21 -5.83
C LEU A 327 -11.74 -13.55 -4.88
N GLY A 328 -10.54 -13.54 -5.43
CA GLY A 328 -9.29 -13.66 -4.70
C GLY A 328 -8.75 -12.29 -4.33
N PHE A 329 -8.30 -12.15 -3.10
CA PHE A 329 -7.61 -10.98 -2.59
C PHE A 329 -6.20 -11.40 -2.21
N TYR A 330 -5.20 -10.69 -2.72
CA TYR A 330 -3.80 -10.98 -2.45
C TYR A 330 -3.05 -9.70 -2.11
N LEU A 331 -2.47 -9.66 -0.90
CA LEU A 331 -1.48 -8.66 -0.54
C LEU A 331 -0.09 -9.32 -0.70
N PRO A 332 0.68 -8.97 -1.74
CA PRO A 332 1.96 -9.60 -1.99
C PRO A 332 2.96 -9.27 -0.87
N LEU A 333 3.80 -10.26 -0.55
CA LEU A 333 5.08 -10.02 0.11
C LEU A 333 6.06 -9.48 -0.94
N SER A 334 6.05 -8.18 -1.15
CA SER A 334 6.90 -7.49 -2.11
C SER A 334 7.73 -6.40 -1.44
N TYR A 335 8.82 -5.98 -2.10
CA TYR A 335 9.65 -4.88 -1.63
C TYR A 335 8.83 -3.61 -1.37
N LEU A 336 7.80 -3.36 -2.19
CA LEU A 336 6.95 -2.17 -2.06
C LEU A 336 6.09 -2.22 -0.80
N ASN A 337 5.54 -3.39 -0.45
CA ASN A 337 4.69 -3.56 0.72
C ASN A 337 5.50 -3.70 2.02
N GLU A 338 6.67 -4.34 1.95
CA GLU A 338 7.59 -4.43 3.09
C GLU A 338 8.18 -3.05 3.42
N PHE A 339 8.71 -2.36 2.41
CA PHE A 339 9.22 -1.00 2.55
C PHE A 339 8.19 0.01 2.08
N ASN A 340 7.12 0.10 2.86
CA ASN A 340 5.94 0.89 2.55
C ASN A 340 6.11 2.40 2.78
N VAL A 341 7.09 2.84 3.57
CA VAL A 341 7.42 4.26 3.73
C VAL A 341 8.70 4.59 2.97
N VAL A 342 8.65 5.68 2.20
CA VAL A 342 9.74 6.12 1.32
C VAL A 342 9.98 7.61 1.45
N GLY A 343 11.22 8.01 1.71
CA GLY A 343 11.66 9.40 1.60
C GLY A 343 11.98 9.76 0.15
N ILE A 344 11.29 10.76 -0.40
CA ILE A 344 11.49 11.24 -1.78
C ILE A 344 12.10 12.64 -1.79
N LYS A 345 13.17 12.83 -2.56
CA LYS A 345 13.77 14.14 -2.79
C LYS A 345 12.90 14.96 -3.74
N GLU A 346 12.43 16.13 -3.32
CA GLU A 346 11.50 16.94 -4.11
C GLU A 346 12.11 17.47 -5.42
N SER A 347 13.42 17.72 -5.44
CA SER A 347 14.09 18.33 -6.59
C SER A 347 14.12 17.44 -7.84
N ASP A 348 14.15 16.12 -7.66
CA ASP A 348 14.35 15.17 -8.76
C ASP A 348 13.48 13.89 -8.65
N ASN A 349 12.67 13.77 -7.60
CA ASN A 349 11.86 12.61 -7.27
C ASN A 349 12.65 11.30 -7.02
N SER A 350 13.93 11.39 -6.70
CA SER A 350 14.73 10.22 -6.31
C SER A 350 14.33 9.68 -4.92
N GLU A 351 14.41 8.36 -4.75
CA GLU A 351 14.26 7.73 -3.43
C GLU A 351 15.55 7.96 -2.62
N VAL A 352 15.41 8.58 -1.43
CA VAL A 352 16.52 8.87 -0.51
C VAL A 352 16.68 7.77 0.52
N TYR A 353 15.57 7.24 1.01
CA TYR A 353 15.53 6.10 1.93
C TYR A 353 14.20 5.37 1.81
N VAL A 354 14.17 4.17 2.36
CA VAL A 354 12.96 3.40 2.60
C VAL A 354 12.94 2.91 4.04
N ASP A 355 11.75 2.63 4.58
CA ASP A 355 11.56 2.14 5.94
C ASP A 355 10.37 1.18 5.99
N ASN A 356 10.50 0.09 6.76
CA ASN A 356 9.38 -0.77 7.10
C ASN A 356 8.79 -0.31 8.43
N ARG A 357 7.69 0.44 8.35
CA ARG A 357 7.02 0.97 9.54
C ARG A 357 5.79 0.18 9.94
N THR A 358 5.55 -0.96 9.30
CA THR A 358 4.37 -1.80 9.56
C THR A 358 4.52 -2.52 10.89
N THR A 359 3.51 -2.37 11.74
CA THR A 359 3.42 -3.02 13.05
C THR A 359 2.46 -4.21 13.04
N SER A 360 1.45 -4.18 12.17
CA SER A 360 0.50 -5.27 11.98
C SER A 360 -0.15 -5.16 10.62
N ASP A 361 -0.44 -6.31 10.03
CA ASP A 361 -1.29 -6.43 8.85
C ASP A 361 -2.40 -7.44 9.08
N PHE A 362 -3.55 -7.19 8.47
CA PHE A 362 -4.66 -8.12 8.47
C PHE A 362 -5.60 -7.86 7.29
N TYR A 363 -6.39 -8.86 6.95
CA TYR A 363 -7.52 -8.64 6.04
C TYR A 363 -8.84 -8.53 6.80
N LEU A 364 -9.74 -7.72 6.26
CA LEU A 364 -11.13 -7.62 6.69
C LEU A 364 -12.03 -8.41 5.74
N ASP A 365 -12.90 -9.21 6.32
CA ASP A 365 -14.00 -9.85 5.62
C ASP A 365 -15.30 -9.67 6.44
N GLY A 366 -16.09 -8.67 6.06
CA GLY A 366 -17.42 -8.46 6.60
C GLY A 366 -18.47 -8.76 5.54
N GLN A 367 -19.18 -9.87 5.68
CA GLN A 367 -20.32 -10.19 4.80
C GLN A 367 -21.40 -9.12 4.89
N TYR A 368 -21.61 -8.58 6.09
CA TYR A 368 -22.63 -7.58 6.39
C TYR A 368 -22.04 -6.43 7.22
N ARG A 369 -21.28 -5.52 6.59
CA ARG A 369 -20.91 -4.24 7.24
C ARG A 369 -22.18 -3.48 7.62
N THR A 370 -23.09 -3.41 6.66
CA THR A 370 -24.49 -3.06 6.87
C THR A 370 -25.35 -4.21 6.32
N PRO A 371 -26.67 -4.24 6.56
CA PRO A 371 -27.54 -5.27 5.98
C PRO A 371 -27.50 -5.33 4.44
N SER A 372 -27.08 -4.26 3.76
CA SER A 372 -27.09 -4.12 2.30
C SER A 372 -25.71 -4.12 1.65
N MET A 373 -24.62 -4.11 2.42
CA MET A 373 -23.28 -3.88 1.90
C MET A 373 -22.22 -4.68 2.65
N SER A 374 -21.37 -5.35 1.89
CA SER A 374 -20.18 -6.05 2.40
C SER A 374 -19.00 -5.08 2.60
N TRP A 375 -17.93 -5.59 3.20
CA TRP A 375 -16.67 -4.87 3.28
C TRP A 375 -15.48 -5.82 3.32
N ILE A 376 -14.63 -5.75 2.30
CA ILE A 376 -13.63 -6.78 2.04
C ILE A 376 -12.33 -6.11 1.61
N GLY A 377 -11.18 -6.47 2.20
CA GLY A 377 -9.90 -5.92 1.80
C GLY A 377 -8.80 -6.08 2.85
N PHE A 378 -7.80 -5.20 2.80
CA PHE A 378 -6.61 -5.22 3.65
C PHE A 378 -6.53 -3.99 4.55
N ARG A 379 -5.89 -4.18 5.70
CA ARG A 379 -5.50 -3.13 6.63
C ARG A 379 -4.09 -3.33 7.12
N SER A 380 -3.39 -2.22 7.25
CA SER A 380 -2.05 -2.15 7.81
C SER A 380 -2.02 -1.09 8.91
N GLU A 381 -1.43 -1.43 10.04
CA GLU A 381 -1.11 -0.50 11.12
C GLU A 381 0.38 -0.18 11.05
N LEU A 382 0.74 1.11 11.08
CA LEU A 382 2.13 1.55 10.93
C LEU A 382 2.48 2.75 11.82
N ASN A 383 3.76 2.93 12.14
CA ASN A 383 4.20 3.88 13.17
C ASN A 383 3.85 5.35 12.89
N GLY A 384 4.01 5.82 11.65
CA GLY A 384 3.66 7.18 11.25
C GLY A 384 4.40 7.68 10.01
N LEU A 385 4.11 8.94 9.63
CA LEU A 385 4.82 9.69 8.61
C LEU A 385 5.33 11.02 9.18
N ILE A 386 6.58 11.32 8.89
CA ILE A 386 7.32 12.49 9.37
C ILE A 386 6.98 13.68 8.48
N ASP A 387 6.62 14.80 9.11
CA ASP A 387 6.47 16.06 8.39
C ASP A 387 7.80 16.50 7.79
N ARG A 388 7.77 16.90 6.52
CA ARG A 388 8.94 17.37 5.79
C ARG A 388 9.74 18.49 6.47
N SER A 389 9.11 19.31 7.33
CA SER A 389 9.81 20.34 8.11
C SER A 389 10.75 19.77 9.17
N LYS A 390 10.54 18.52 9.60
CA LYS A 390 11.39 17.80 10.56
C LYS A 390 12.52 17.03 9.87
N LEU A 391 12.47 16.88 8.55
CA LEU A 391 13.52 16.27 7.74
C LEU A 391 14.58 17.31 7.38
N THR A 392 15.65 17.35 8.19
CA THR A 392 16.72 18.36 8.10
C THR A 392 18.07 17.75 7.70
N GLY A 393 19.09 18.58 7.53
CA GLY A 393 20.44 18.12 7.16
C GLY A 393 20.46 17.38 5.81
N GLN A 394 20.96 16.15 5.80
CA GLN A 394 21.00 15.31 4.59
C GLN A 394 19.61 14.97 4.02
N TYR A 395 18.57 15.06 4.85
CA TYR A 395 17.18 14.83 4.46
C TYR A 395 16.43 16.13 4.11
N ALA A 396 17.11 17.28 4.06
CA ALA A 396 16.48 18.53 3.68
C ALA A 396 15.87 18.45 2.26
N GLY A 397 14.63 18.93 2.10
CA GLY A 397 13.90 18.85 0.83
C GLY A 397 13.36 17.45 0.51
N VAL A 398 13.29 16.56 1.50
CA VAL A 398 12.63 15.26 1.40
C VAL A 398 11.19 15.37 1.94
N TYR A 399 10.25 14.66 1.30
CA TYR A 399 8.93 14.36 1.86
C TYR A 399 8.75 12.85 1.93
N GLU A 400 7.88 12.37 2.83
CA GLU A 400 7.57 10.95 2.91
C GLU A 400 6.34 10.58 2.10
N LYS A 401 6.36 9.40 1.48
CA LYS A 401 5.16 8.74 0.95
C LYS A 401 4.96 7.38 1.62
N LEU A 402 3.70 7.03 1.82
CA LEU A 402 3.26 5.66 2.11
C LEU A 402 2.77 5.01 0.82
N ARG A 403 3.15 3.76 0.56
CA ARG A 403 2.72 2.99 -0.62
C ARG A 403 2.19 1.61 -0.27
N GLN A 404 1.33 1.07 -1.10
CA GLN A 404 0.88 -0.34 -1.04
C GLN A 404 0.48 -0.83 -2.43
N GLU A 405 0.65 -2.12 -2.66
CA GLU A 405 0.02 -2.83 -3.77
C GLU A 405 -0.83 -4.00 -3.28
N SER A 406 -1.91 -4.26 -4.00
CA SER A 406 -2.81 -5.40 -3.80
C SER A 406 -3.28 -5.93 -5.15
N ILE A 407 -3.70 -7.19 -5.20
CA ILE A 407 -4.16 -7.84 -6.42
C ILE A 407 -5.53 -8.46 -6.17
N LEU A 408 -6.47 -8.16 -7.07
CA LEU A 408 -7.75 -8.85 -7.19
C LEU A 408 -7.66 -9.91 -8.27
N LEU A 409 -8.17 -11.10 -8.01
CA LEU A 409 -8.24 -12.20 -8.98
C LEU A 409 -9.68 -12.69 -9.11
N GLN A 410 -10.02 -13.22 -10.28
CA GLN A 410 -11.34 -13.81 -10.52
C GLN A 410 -11.19 -15.19 -11.17
N GLY A 411 -11.94 -16.17 -10.64
CA GLY A 411 -11.95 -17.56 -11.12
C GLY A 411 -12.73 -18.43 -10.14
N THR A 412 -12.54 -19.75 -10.23
CA THR A 412 -12.94 -20.69 -9.16
C THR A 412 -11.96 -20.61 -7.98
N PRO A 413 -12.35 -21.04 -6.78
CA PRO A 413 -11.42 -21.09 -5.65
C PRO A 413 -10.14 -21.89 -5.95
N ALA A 414 -10.21 -23.02 -6.66
CA ALA A 414 -9.06 -23.84 -7.02
C ALA A 414 -8.07 -23.08 -7.94
N GLU A 415 -8.57 -22.42 -8.98
CA GLU A 415 -7.75 -21.61 -9.88
C GLU A 415 -7.08 -20.43 -9.15
N ILE A 416 -7.82 -19.78 -8.25
CA ILE A 416 -7.29 -18.66 -7.45
C ILE A 416 -6.21 -19.15 -6.48
N LYS A 417 -6.38 -20.31 -5.83
CA LYS A 417 -5.33 -20.92 -4.99
C LYS A 417 -4.05 -21.20 -5.79
N ALA A 418 -4.19 -21.71 -7.01
CA ALA A 418 -3.05 -21.94 -7.91
C ALA A 418 -2.36 -20.62 -8.30
N ALA A 419 -3.13 -19.60 -8.67
CA ALA A 419 -2.63 -18.27 -9.01
C ALA A 419 -1.90 -17.61 -7.83
N PHE A 420 -2.37 -17.78 -6.59
CA PHE A 420 -1.66 -17.30 -5.40
C PHE A 420 -0.26 -17.93 -5.25
N THR A 421 -0.12 -19.21 -5.56
CA THR A 421 1.19 -19.90 -5.49
C THR A 421 2.15 -19.39 -6.58
N GLN A 422 1.62 -19.12 -7.78
CA GLN A 422 2.40 -18.53 -8.86
C GLN A 422 2.81 -17.09 -8.54
N LEU A 423 1.93 -16.31 -7.92
CA LEU A 423 2.24 -14.97 -7.44
C LEU A 423 3.30 -14.98 -6.33
N ASP A 424 3.25 -15.90 -5.36
CA ASP A 424 4.32 -16.07 -4.37
C ASP A 424 5.66 -16.28 -5.06
N THR A 425 5.70 -17.19 -6.04
CA THR A 425 6.92 -17.51 -6.79
C THR A 425 7.44 -16.30 -7.56
N TYR A 426 6.55 -15.57 -8.23
CA TYR A 426 6.89 -14.36 -8.96
C TYR A 426 7.48 -13.30 -8.02
N TYR A 427 6.81 -12.98 -6.91
CA TYR A 427 7.29 -11.96 -5.98
C TYR A 427 8.58 -12.37 -5.25
N ALA A 428 8.71 -13.65 -4.87
CA ALA A 428 9.97 -14.18 -4.36
C ALA A 428 11.11 -14.02 -5.38
N SER A 429 10.83 -14.23 -6.68
CA SER A 429 11.84 -14.04 -7.74
C SER A 429 12.23 -12.58 -7.96
N LEU A 430 11.34 -11.62 -7.66
CA LEU A 430 11.67 -10.19 -7.72
C LEU A 430 12.53 -9.76 -6.52
N LEU A 431 12.33 -10.40 -5.37
CA LEU A 431 13.13 -10.18 -4.15
C LEU A 431 14.47 -10.89 -4.22
N SER A 432 14.56 -11.98 -4.99
CA SER A 432 15.83 -12.61 -5.31
C SER A 432 16.62 -11.71 -6.25
N ALA A 433 17.83 -11.35 -5.87
CA ALA A 433 18.71 -10.63 -6.77
C ALA A 433 19.10 -11.56 -7.93
N SER A 434 18.49 -11.34 -9.10
CA SER A 434 18.71 -12.11 -10.32
C SER A 434 20.17 -12.15 -10.76
N ASP A 435 20.98 -11.20 -10.30
CA ASP A 435 22.42 -11.12 -10.59
C ASP A 435 23.28 -12.04 -9.72
N PHE A 436 22.67 -12.77 -8.76
CA PHE A 436 23.40 -13.65 -7.83
C PHE A 436 22.85 -15.09 -7.73
N GLU A 437 21.82 -15.45 -8.50
CA GLU A 437 21.37 -16.85 -8.63
C GLU A 437 22.00 -17.53 -9.86
N TYR A 438 22.97 -18.41 -9.64
CA TYR A 438 23.22 -19.48 -10.61
C TYR A 438 22.11 -20.53 -10.46
N LYS A 439 21.20 -20.56 -11.44
CA LYS A 439 20.06 -21.48 -11.51
C LYS A 439 20.47 -22.95 -11.69
N ASN A 440 21.04 -23.59 -10.67
CA ASN A 440 21.14 -25.04 -10.64
C ASN A 440 20.64 -25.59 -9.30
N LYS A 441 19.74 -26.57 -9.39
CA LYS A 441 19.04 -27.27 -8.30
C LYS A 441 19.99 -28.01 -7.33
N ASP A 442 21.27 -28.11 -7.69
CA ASP A 442 22.31 -28.87 -6.97
C ASP A 442 23.23 -27.98 -6.11
N ASP A 443 22.91 -26.70 -5.93
CA ASP A 443 23.77 -25.73 -5.25
C ASP A 443 23.54 -25.64 -3.72
N PHE A 444 24.56 -25.28 -2.94
CA PHE A 444 24.49 -25.19 -1.46
C PHE A 444 23.94 -23.84 -0.98
N GLN A 445 23.35 -23.77 0.21
CA GLN A 445 22.80 -22.52 0.76
C GLN A 445 23.78 -21.85 1.72
N LEU A 446 23.76 -20.51 1.77
CA LEU A 446 24.64 -19.67 2.60
C LEU A 446 23.80 -18.57 3.27
N PHE A 447 23.70 -18.59 4.61
CA PHE A 447 22.94 -17.58 5.35
C PHE A 447 23.40 -17.39 6.81
N PRO A 448 23.28 -16.18 7.40
CA PRO A 448 22.94 -14.92 6.72
C PRO A 448 24.08 -14.46 5.79
N ASN A 449 23.78 -13.68 4.75
CA ASN A 449 24.79 -13.08 3.89
C ASN A 449 24.29 -11.71 3.40
N PRO A 450 24.78 -10.59 3.94
CA PRO A 450 25.96 -10.47 4.81
C PRO A 450 25.85 -11.13 6.20
N ALA A 451 26.96 -11.59 6.77
CA ALA A 451 27.05 -12.23 8.07
C ALA A 451 27.84 -11.36 9.08
N GLU A 452 27.36 -11.29 10.33
CA GLU A 452 27.99 -10.52 11.42
C GLU A 452 28.66 -11.46 12.43
N ASP A 453 27.92 -12.39 13.05
CA ASP A 453 28.46 -13.29 14.09
C ASP A 453 28.89 -14.66 13.56
N GLN A 454 28.07 -15.25 12.70
CA GLN A 454 28.30 -16.59 12.15
C GLN A 454 27.65 -16.74 10.78
N ILE A 455 28.19 -17.66 9.99
CA ILE A 455 27.65 -18.06 8.71
C ILE A 455 27.23 -19.53 8.72
N ASN A 456 26.01 -19.82 8.27
CA ASN A 456 25.51 -21.17 8.10
C ASN A 456 25.63 -21.58 6.63
N ILE A 457 26.14 -22.79 6.42
CA ILE A 457 26.23 -23.41 5.10
C ILE A 457 25.41 -24.70 5.16
N VAL A 458 24.40 -24.81 4.31
CA VAL A 458 23.56 -26.02 4.21
C VAL A 458 23.84 -26.69 2.87
N LEU A 459 24.25 -27.94 2.92
CA LEU A 459 24.59 -28.75 1.75
C LEU A 459 23.36 -29.53 1.28
N ASN A 460 23.14 -29.55 -0.03
CA ASN A 460 22.15 -30.44 -0.65
C ASN A 460 22.72 -31.86 -0.77
N ASN A 461 21.85 -32.86 -0.96
CA ASN A 461 22.21 -34.28 -0.95
C ASN A 461 23.38 -34.70 -1.88
N THR A 462 23.62 -33.95 -2.96
CA THR A 462 24.75 -34.16 -3.89
C THR A 462 26.11 -33.70 -3.35
N ASN A 463 26.13 -32.84 -2.33
CA ASN A 463 27.32 -32.21 -1.76
C ASN A 463 27.61 -32.63 -0.31
N ASN A 464 26.82 -33.55 0.27
CA ASN A 464 26.86 -33.99 1.68
C ASN A 464 28.18 -34.66 2.14
N ASN A 465 29.22 -34.67 1.31
CA ASN A 465 30.56 -35.16 1.66
C ASN A 465 31.70 -34.22 1.21
N SER A 466 31.40 -32.94 0.96
CA SER A 466 32.39 -31.97 0.45
C SER A 466 33.08 -31.20 1.59
N LYS A 467 34.39 -30.96 1.41
CA LYS A 467 35.11 -29.99 2.26
C LYS A 467 34.65 -28.57 1.94
N ILE A 468 34.59 -27.75 2.98
CA ILE A 468 34.26 -26.33 2.86
C ILE A 468 35.56 -25.53 2.99
N SER A 469 35.74 -24.55 2.09
CA SER A 469 36.86 -23.62 2.12
C SER A 469 36.34 -22.20 1.94
N VAL A 470 36.96 -21.23 2.60
CA VAL A 470 36.66 -19.80 2.40
C VAL A 470 37.92 -19.09 1.98
N LEU A 471 37.83 -18.31 0.90
CA LEU A 471 38.91 -17.48 0.38
C LEU A 471 38.55 -16.01 0.55
N ASN A 472 39.53 -15.14 0.78
CA ASN A 472 39.30 -13.69 0.76
C ASN A 472 39.30 -13.14 -0.68
N ALA A 473 39.06 -11.83 -0.83
CA ALA A 473 39.03 -11.14 -2.13
C ALA A 473 40.34 -11.23 -2.94
N LEU A 474 41.47 -11.52 -2.31
CA LEU A 474 42.78 -11.72 -2.96
C LEU A 474 43.02 -13.18 -3.40
N GLY A 475 42.06 -14.07 -3.14
CA GLY A 475 42.17 -15.50 -3.43
C GLY A 475 42.99 -16.29 -2.39
N ALA A 476 43.32 -15.69 -1.24
CA ALA A 476 43.99 -16.39 -0.16
C ALA A 476 42.98 -17.23 0.66
N LEU A 477 43.32 -18.48 0.94
CA LEU A 477 42.52 -19.37 1.80
C LEU A 477 42.56 -18.86 3.25
N VAL A 478 41.41 -18.55 3.82
CA VAL A 478 41.27 -18.01 5.19
C VAL A 478 40.56 -18.97 6.15
N TYR A 479 39.79 -19.93 5.62
CA TYR A 479 39.17 -20.99 6.42
C TYR A 479 39.10 -22.30 5.62
N SER A 480 39.26 -23.44 6.29
CA SER A 480 38.97 -24.75 5.71
C SER A 480 38.42 -25.70 6.78
N SER A 481 37.40 -26.49 6.44
CA SER A 481 36.89 -27.52 7.33
C SER A 481 37.88 -28.68 7.46
N ASN A 482 38.15 -29.08 8.71
CA ASN A 482 39.09 -30.18 9.01
C ASN A 482 38.54 -31.55 8.57
N GLU A 483 37.22 -31.71 8.60
CA GLU A 483 36.52 -32.94 8.24
C GLU A 483 35.48 -32.72 7.15
N ILE A 484 34.98 -33.83 6.62
CA ILE A 484 33.82 -33.87 5.74
C ILE A 484 32.59 -33.50 6.57
N ILE A 485 31.87 -32.49 6.13
CA ILE A 485 30.68 -31.98 6.82
C ILE A 485 29.47 -32.69 6.24
N GLY A 486 28.51 -33.05 7.10
CA GLY A 486 27.22 -33.61 6.70
C GLY A 486 26.34 -32.59 5.95
N ASN A 487 25.09 -32.40 6.39
CA ASN A 487 24.16 -31.51 5.68
C ASN A 487 24.27 -30.02 6.07
N LYS A 488 24.94 -29.68 7.18
CA LYS A 488 25.04 -28.29 7.66
C LYS A 488 26.31 -28.04 8.46
N ILE A 489 26.88 -26.85 8.32
CA ILE A 489 27.86 -26.27 9.26
C ILE A 489 27.47 -24.83 9.62
N SER A 490 27.86 -24.42 10.82
CA SER A 490 27.89 -23.02 11.24
C SER A 490 29.33 -22.63 11.54
N ILE A 491 29.82 -21.57 10.90
CA ILE A 491 31.20 -21.07 11.03
C ILE A 491 31.11 -19.66 11.66
N PRO A 492 31.65 -19.44 12.86
CA PRO A 492 31.79 -18.10 13.42
C PRO A 492 32.61 -17.18 12.49
N THR A 493 32.16 -15.95 12.25
CA THR A 493 32.81 -15.01 11.30
C THR A 493 34.24 -14.68 11.71
N ASN A 494 34.52 -14.67 13.02
CA ASN A 494 35.86 -14.48 13.57
C ASN A 494 36.87 -15.60 13.20
N GLN A 495 36.40 -16.76 12.73
CA GLN A 495 37.25 -17.83 12.18
C GLN A 495 37.55 -17.65 10.69
N ILE A 496 36.86 -16.71 10.03
CA ILE A 496 37.04 -16.42 8.60
C ILE A 496 37.90 -15.17 8.43
N GLY A 497 37.57 -14.07 9.10
CA GLY A 497 38.34 -12.84 9.03
C GLY A 497 37.53 -11.58 9.34
N ALA A 498 38.12 -10.43 9.06
CA ALA A 498 37.50 -9.12 9.26
C ALA A 498 36.37 -8.85 8.26
N THR A 499 35.59 -7.79 8.51
CA THR A 499 34.62 -7.20 7.58
C THR A 499 35.17 -7.13 6.16
N GLY A 500 34.44 -7.67 5.19
CA GLY A 500 34.91 -7.70 3.80
C GLY A 500 34.28 -8.77 2.94
N LEU A 501 34.85 -8.92 1.74
CA LEU A 501 34.40 -9.83 0.70
C LEU A 501 35.18 -11.15 0.72
N TYR A 502 34.43 -12.25 0.70
CA TYR A 502 34.94 -13.61 0.72
C TYR A 502 34.22 -14.50 -0.30
N PHE A 503 34.80 -15.67 -0.56
CA PHE A 503 34.26 -16.71 -1.43
C PHE A 503 34.25 -18.04 -0.68
N VAL A 504 33.06 -18.60 -0.46
CA VAL A 504 32.85 -19.92 0.12
C VAL A 504 32.81 -20.96 -1.00
N LYS A 505 33.65 -21.98 -0.93
CA LYS A 505 33.76 -23.06 -1.91
C LYS A 505 33.42 -24.40 -1.27
N VAL A 506 32.54 -25.15 -1.94
CA VAL A 506 32.10 -26.50 -1.58
C VAL A 506 32.22 -27.39 -2.81
N GLY A 507 33.19 -28.30 -2.83
CA GLY A 507 33.50 -29.09 -4.02
C GLY A 507 33.88 -28.20 -5.22
N THR A 508 33.12 -28.28 -6.32
CA THR A 508 33.29 -27.42 -7.51
C THR A 508 32.46 -26.13 -7.45
N LEU A 509 31.60 -25.97 -6.44
CA LEU A 509 30.68 -24.84 -6.32
C LEU A 509 31.32 -23.72 -5.49
N THR A 510 31.03 -22.47 -5.83
CA THR A 510 31.56 -21.28 -5.12
C THR A 510 30.47 -20.24 -4.96
N LYS A 511 30.32 -19.67 -3.76
CA LYS A 511 29.41 -18.57 -3.43
C LYS A 511 30.13 -17.40 -2.78
N LYS A 512 29.64 -16.19 -3.05
CA LYS A 512 30.12 -14.96 -2.42
C LYS A 512 29.61 -14.85 -0.99
N LEU A 513 30.46 -14.44 -0.06
CA LEU A 513 30.13 -14.12 1.33
C LEU A 513 30.59 -12.69 1.65
N ILE A 514 29.76 -11.92 2.34
CA ILE A 514 30.09 -10.61 2.85
C ILE A 514 30.08 -10.70 4.38
N LEU A 515 31.20 -10.37 5.02
CA LEU A 515 31.25 -10.20 6.48
C LEU A 515 31.06 -8.72 6.83
N LYS A 516 30.21 -8.43 7.81
CA LYS A 516 29.98 -7.09 8.36
C LYS A 516 30.93 -6.80 9.51
#